data_AF-A0A6N2TU73-F1
#
_entry.id   AF-A0A6N2TU73-F1
#
_cell.length_a   1.000
_cell.length_b   1.000
_cell.length_c   1.000
_cell.angle_alpha   90.00
_cell.angle_beta   90.00
_cell.angle_gamma   90.00
#
_symmetry.space_group_name_H-M   'P 1'
#
loop_
_entity.id
_entity.type
_entity.pdbx_description
1 polymer ?
#
loop_
_entity_poly.entity_id
_entity_poly.type
_entity_poly.pdbx_seq_one_letter_code
_entity_poly.pdbx_strand_id
1 'polypeptide(L)' 'MWKILQKKYDFVLVEGEPGFYAFGHENNLLCPWGFPVEQCGTSEEIKQTLVQWKNEIDFKNPKMLEVENCFISVLS' A
#
# COMPACT_ATOMS: atom_id res chain seq x y z
N MET A 1 -12.79 -0.23 -10.56
CA MET A 1 -11.95 1.00 -10.58
C MET A 1 -11.49 1.23 -9.16
N TRP A 2 -10.18 1.37 -8.94
CA TRP A 2 -9.61 1.52 -7.60
C TRP A 2 -10.16 2.77 -6.89
N LYS A 3 -10.61 2.60 -5.65
CA LYS A 3 -10.94 3.69 -4.74
C LYS A 3 -9.71 4.00 -3.89
N ILE A 4 -9.22 5.23 -3.93
CA ILE A 4 -8.12 5.65 -3.06
C ILE A 4 -8.63 5.75 -1.63
N LEU A 5 -8.02 4.99 -0.72
CA LEU A 5 -8.29 5.04 0.72
C LEU A 5 -7.37 6.03 1.42
N GLN A 6 -6.10 6.06 1.02
CA GLN A 6 -5.09 6.92 1.64
C GLN A 6 -4.00 7.28 0.63
N LYS A 7 -3.43 8.47 0.78
CA LYS A 7 -2.29 8.95 -0.02
C LYS A 7 -1.24 9.55 0.88
N LYS A 8 0.03 9.24 0.60
CA LYS A 8 1.20 9.85 1.26
C LYS A 8 2.32 9.98 0.23
N TYR A 9 2.77 11.22 0.01
CA TYR A 9 3.67 11.55 -1.11
C TYR A 9 3.05 11.11 -2.45
N ASP A 10 3.81 10.34 -3.22
CA ASP A 10 3.52 9.74 -4.52
C ASP A 10 2.98 8.30 -4.42
N PHE A 11 2.68 7.83 -3.20
CA PHE A 11 2.14 6.51 -2.92
C PHE A 11 0.68 6.57 -2.51
N VAL A 12 -0.07 5.54 -2.90
CA VAL A 12 -1.49 5.37 -2.59
C VAL A 12 -1.75 3.97 -2.03
N LEU A 13 -2.70 3.90 -1.10
CA LEU A 13 -3.42 2.69 -0.70
C LEU A 13 -4.81 2.77 -1.32
N VAL A 14 -5.24 1.70 -1.98
CA VAL A 14 -6.51 1.64 -2.70
C VAL A 14 -7.30 0.38 -2.33
N GLU A 15 -8.60 0.42 -2.61
CA GLU A 15 -9.52 -0.71 -2.54
C GLU A 15 -10.15 -0.93 -3.92
N GLY A 16 -10.15 -2.17 -4.39
CA GLY A 16 -10.69 -2.54 -5.70
C GLY A 16 -12.12 -3.02 -5.59
N GLU A 17 -12.26 -4.26 -5.12
CA GLU A 17 -13.51 -4.84 -4.63
C GLU A 17 -13.52 -4.80 -3.10
N PRO A 18 -14.69 -4.79 -2.44
CA PRO A 18 -14.74 -4.79 -0.97
C PRO A 18 -13.90 -5.92 -0.38
N GLY A 19 -12.91 -5.56 0.45
CA GLY A 19 -11.98 -6.53 1.06
C GLY A 19 -10.72 -6.85 0.24
N PHE A 20 -10.57 -6.29 -0.97
CA PHE A 20 -9.36 -6.42 -1.79
C PHE A 20 -8.62 -5.08 -1.90
N TYR A 21 -7.43 -5.05 -1.32
CA TYR A 21 -6.61 -3.85 -1.17
C TYR A 21 -5.35 -3.96 -2.01
N ALA A 22 -4.81 -2.81 -2.40
CA ALA A 22 -3.50 -2.73 -3.01
C ALA A 22 -2.78 -1.43 -2.64
N PHE A 23 -1.44 -1.42 -2.73
CA PHE A 23 -0.67 -0.20 -2.49
C PHE A 23 0.49 -0.06 -3.49
N GLY A 24 0.99 1.16 -3.64
CA GLY A 24 2.14 1.42 -4.49
C GLY A 24 2.20 2.85 -4.98
N HIS A 25 3.06 3.09 -5.97
CA HIS A 25 3.14 4.39 -6.63
C HIS A 25 1.86 4.68 -7.41
N GLU A 26 1.31 5.89 -7.24
CA GLU A 26 0.04 6.31 -7.83
C GLU A 26 -0.01 6.08 -9.35
N ASN A 27 1.04 6.48 -10.07
CA ASN A 27 1.11 6.36 -11.53
C ASN A 27 1.10 4.89 -12.01
N ASN A 28 1.62 3.97 -11.20
CA ASN A 28 1.67 2.56 -11.55
C ASN A 28 0.37 1.85 -11.18
N LEU A 29 -0.19 2.18 -10.01
CA LEU A 29 -1.37 1.52 -9.47
C LEU A 29 -2.67 1.96 -10.16
N LEU A 30 -2.72 3.20 -10.63
CA LEU A 30 -3.86 3.75 -11.38
C LEU A 30 -3.72 3.56 -12.89
N CYS A 31 -2.62 2.96 -13.36
CA CYS A 31 -2.48 2.60 -14.76
C CYS A 31 -3.50 1.50 -15.13
N PRO A 32 -4.28 1.63 -16.22
CA PRO A 32 -5.25 0.62 -16.62
C PRO A 32 -4.67 -0.79 -16.86
N TRP A 33 -3.35 -0.86 -17.11
CA TRP A 33 -2.61 -2.08 -17.38
C TRP A 33 -1.63 -2.45 -16.27
N GLY A 34 -1.55 -1.63 -15.21
CA GLY A 34 -0.67 -1.88 -14.07
C GLY A 34 -1.31 -2.88 -13.11
N PHE A 35 -0.55 -3.92 -12.74
CA PHE A 35 -0.96 -4.84 -11.67
C PHE A 35 0.11 -4.90 -10.57
N PRO A 36 -0.26 -4.60 -9.30
CA PRO A 36 0.64 -4.60 -8.15
C PRO A 36 0.92 -6.02 -7.64
N VAL A 37 1.79 -6.75 -8.33
CA VAL A 37 2.26 -8.07 -7.86
C VAL A 37 2.95 -7.90 -6.50
N GLU A 38 2.60 -8.75 -5.53
CA GLU A 38 3.08 -8.70 -4.12
C GLU A 38 2.64 -7.46 -3.31
N GLN A 39 1.83 -6.58 -3.89
CA GLN A 39 1.32 -5.38 -3.23
C GLN A 39 -0.21 -5.29 -3.29
N CYS A 40 -0.89 -6.44 -3.40
CA CYS A 40 -2.34 -6.58 -3.31
C CYS A 40 -2.76 -7.84 -2.55
N GLY A 41 -3.91 -7.79 -1.89
CA GLY A 41 -4.41 -8.88 -1.06
C GLY A 41 -5.53 -8.43 -0.13
N THR A 42 -5.77 -9.21 0.94
CA THR A 42 -6.66 -8.78 2.03
C THR A 42 -6.05 -7.67 2.87
N SER A 43 -6.86 -7.06 3.74
CA SER A 43 -6.37 -6.05 4.68
C SER A 43 -5.24 -6.60 5.56
N GLU A 44 -5.40 -7.84 6.06
CA GLU A 44 -4.41 -8.51 6.89
C GLU A 44 -3.12 -8.81 6.12
N GLU A 45 -3.21 -9.30 4.89
CA GLU A 45 -2.04 -9.60 4.05
C GLU A 45 -1.24 -8.33 3.77
N ILE A 46 -1.90 -7.24 3.36
CA ILE A 46 -1.22 -5.97 3.10
C ILE A 46 -0.60 -5.39 4.37
N LYS A 47 -1.31 -5.47 5.51
CA LYS A 47 -0.77 -5.02 6.79
C LYS A 47 0.46 -5.82 7.20
N GLN A 48 0.45 -7.14 7.02
CA GLN A 48 1.62 -7.99 7.29
C GLN A 48 2.80 -7.62 6.40
N THR A 49 2.58 -7.45 5.10
CA THR A 49 3.62 -7.02 4.15
C THR A 49 4.21 -5.67 4.54
N LEU A 50 3.38 -4.66 4.86
CA LEU A 50 3.85 -3.33 5.26
C LEU A 50 4.63 -3.36 6.58
N VAL A 51 4.22 -4.19 7.54
CA VAL A 51 4.96 -4.37 8.81
C VAL A 51 6.29 -5.06 8.56
N GLN A 52 6.34 -6.05 7.68
CA GLN A 52 7.59 -6.71 7.29
C GLN A 52 8.54 -5.71 6.63
N TRP A 53 8.07 -4.96 5.64
CA TRP A 53 8.89 -3.97 4.91
C TRP A 53 9.47 -2.93 5.84
N LYS A 54 8.64 -2.38 6.73
CA LYS A 54 9.05 -1.44 7.78
C LYS A 54 10.22 -1.95 8.64
N ASN A 55 10.21 -3.24 8.97
CA ASN A 55 11.19 -3.83 9.89
C ASN A 55 12.44 -4.38 9.18
N GLU A 56 12.30 -4.85 7.93
CA GLU A 56 13.33 -5.63 7.24
C GLU A 56 13.92 -4.92 6.02
N ILE A 57 13.12 -4.13 5.30
CA ILE A 57 13.48 -3.54 4.00
C ILE A 57 13.75 -2.03 4.16
N ASP A 58 12.80 -1.30 4.71
CA ASP A 58 12.76 0.17 4.75
C ASP A 58 13.16 0.76 6.10
N PHE A 59 13.70 -0.03 7.02
CA PHE A 59 14.10 0.38 8.39
C PHE A 59 15.10 1.56 8.45
N LYS A 60 15.78 1.89 7.34
CA LYS A 60 16.67 3.06 7.19
C LYS A 60 16.16 4.12 6.22
N ASN A 61 14.90 4.03 5.78
CA ASN A 61 14.29 4.92 4.81
C ASN A 61 13.12 5.69 5.46
N PRO A 62 13.38 6.84 6.10
CA PRO A 62 12.35 7.60 6.82
C PRO A 62 11.10 7.92 5.98
N LYS A 63 11.29 8.18 4.67
CA LYS A 63 10.18 8.47 3.75
C LYS A 63 9.23 7.28 3.63
N MET A 64 9.77 6.06 3.45
CA MET A 64 8.97 4.85 3.32
C MET A 64 8.32 4.44 4.64
N LEU A 65 9.04 4.59 5.76
CA LEU A 65 8.47 4.36 7.09
C LEU A 65 7.23 5.23 7.34
N GLU A 66 7.22 6.49 6.88
CA GLU A 66 6.04 7.35 6.97
C GLU A 66 4.88 6.86 6.09
N VAL A 67 5.16 6.35 4.88
CA VAL A 67 4.15 5.78 3.97
C VAL A 67 3.52 4.54 4.58
N GLU A 68 4.34 3.60 5.05
CA GLU A 68 3.88 2.34 5.64
C GLU A 68 3.04 2.58 6.90
N ASN A 69 3.52 3.42 7.83
CA ASN A 69 2.74 3.76 9.03
C ASN A 69 1.42 4.44 8.65
N CYS A 70 1.42 5.28 7.62
CA CYS A 70 0.21 5.92 7.12
C CYS A 70 -0.80 4.89 6.60
N PHE A 71 -0.36 3.90 5.82
CA PHE A 71 -1.24 2.86 5.28
C PHE A 71 -1.71 1.86 6.34
N ILE A 72 -0.82 1.42 7.23
CA ILE A 72 -1.16 0.53 8.36
C ILE A 72 -2.26 1.14 9.24
N SER A 73 -2.27 2.46 9.43
CA SER A 73 -3.30 3.14 10.25
C SER A 73 -4.71 3.02 9.66
N VAL A 74 -4.83 2.82 8.34
CA VAL A 74 -6.11 2.67 7.65
C VAL A 74 -6.56 1.22 7.58
N LEU A 75 -5.61 0.27 7.53
CA LEU A 75 -5.84 -1.18 7.53
C LEU A 75 -6.09 -1.73 8.96
N SER A 76 -6.73 -0.93 9.81
CA SER A 76 -6.96 -1.25 11.23
C SER A 76 -8.02 -2.31 11.43
#